data_AF-X1RWD1-F1
#
_entry.id   AF-X1RWD1-F1
#
_cell.length_a   1.000
_cell.length_b   1.000
_cell.length_c   1.000
_cell.angle_alpha   90.00
_cell.angle_beta   90.00
_cell.angle_gamma   90.00
#
_symmetry.space_group_name_H-M   'P 1'
#
loop_
_entity.id
_entity.type
_entity.pdbx_description
1 polymer ?
#
loop_
_entity_poly.entity_id
_entity_poly.type
_entity_poly.pdbx_seq_one_letter_code
_entity_poly.pdbx_strand_id
1 'polypeptide(L)'
;GLNSPLRRTGVIAINLDPTDDLIGVVLTTGDDHIVLGTHDGMTIRFDENQVRSMGRASRGVRGIKLRSGDAVVDMVIVEEKAALFTVCENGYGKRTGLENYRSQSRGGVGLKNIKTTARNGKVVALKAVQSKDDLVMITASGMIIRTGLDQIRSIGRNTQGVRLIKLKPNDKLVAAEKIVAEDVGNAKGKSGSNKKPQSKAKAKAKPEPKSKSKPKAKPKSKAKKEKRQKETQIVKSTKHEIRNSKQIQNSNVQIFKTYCFVI
;
A
#
# COMPACT_ATOMS: atom_id res chain seq x y z
N GLY A 1 8.66 13.83 30.92
CA GLY A 1 8.94 12.42 31.28
C GLY A 1 7.75 11.57 30.90
N LEU A 2 7.99 10.34 30.43
CA LEU A 2 7.04 9.43 29.76
C LEU A 2 5.91 8.84 30.65
N ASN A 3 5.56 9.48 31.77
CA ASN A 3 4.69 8.92 32.83
C ASN A 3 3.32 9.61 32.99
N SER A 4 2.81 10.28 31.95
CA SER A 4 1.43 10.77 31.98
C SER A 4 0.49 9.60 31.63
N PRO A 5 -0.45 9.21 32.52
CA PRO A 5 -1.40 8.13 32.20
C PRO A 5 -2.17 8.49 30.93
N LEU A 6 -2.34 7.51 30.03
CA LEU A 6 -3.12 7.68 28.81
C LEU A 6 -4.56 8.05 29.19
N ARG A 7 -4.91 9.32 28.96
CA ARG A 7 -6.25 9.83 29.24
C ARG A 7 -7.16 9.51 28.06
N ARG A 8 -8.45 9.26 28.32
CA ARG A 8 -9.47 9.10 27.25
C ARG A 8 -9.55 10.30 26.30
N THR A 9 -9.15 11.48 26.75
CA THR A 9 -9.11 12.72 25.96
C THR A 9 -7.95 12.78 24.96
N GLY A 10 -7.07 11.78 24.93
CA GLY A 10 -5.87 11.78 24.09
C GLY A 10 -4.70 12.52 24.72
N VAL A 11 -3.56 12.44 24.04
CA VAL A 11 -2.30 13.10 24.42
C VAL A 11 -1.67 13.67 23.15
N ILE A 12 -1.05 14.85 23.25
CA ILE A 12 -0.27 15.44 22.15
C ILE A 12 0.88 14.48 21.79
N ALA A 13 0.99 14.12 20.52
CA ALA A 13 2.08 13.29 19.99
C ALA A 13 3.18 14.12 19.31
N ILE A 14 2.79 15.18 18.61
CA ILE A 14 3.65 16.14 17.91
C ILE A 14 2.94 17.51 17.85
N ASN A 15 3.70 18.60 17.85
CA ASN A 15 3.17 19.93 17.53
C ASN A 15 3.24 20.14 16.01
N LEU A 16 2.09 20.39 15.38
CA LEU A 16 1.98 20.73 13.96
C LEU A 16 1.80 22.24 13.80
N ASP A 17 2.39 22.79 12.75
CA ASP A 17 2.07 24.14 12.31
C ASP A 17 0.65 24.13 11.69
N PRO A 18 -0.10 25.25 11.67
CA PRO A 18 -1.51 25.26 11.25
C PRO A 18 -1.77 24.79 9.81
N THR A 19 -0.73 24.75 8.98
CA THR A 19 -0.79 24.30 7.58
C THR A 19 -0.38 22.85 7.38
N ASP A 20 -0.04 22.14 8.45
CA ASP A 20 0.58 20.81 8.37
C ASP A 20 -0.35 19.73 8.92
N ASP A 21 -0.41 18.59 8.21
CA ASP A 21 -1.22 17.43 8.59
C ASP A 21 -0.37 16.19 8.80
N LEU A 22 -0.47 15.50 9.94
CA LEU A 22 0.27 14.25 10.16
C LEU A 22 -0.17 13.16 9.17
N ILE A 23 0.70 12.79 8.22
CA ILE A 23 0.40 11.83 7.15
C ILE A 23 0.73 10.37 7.48
N GLY A 24 1.59 10.12 8.47
CA GLY A 24 2.04 8.77 8.78
C GLY A 24 2.81 8.68 10.09
N VAL A 25 2.68 7.55 10.76
CA VAL A 25 3.41 7.19 11.97
C VAL A 25 3.83 5.74 11.82
N VAL A 26 5.10 5.46 12.08
CA VAL A 26 5.67 4.12 12.07
C VAL A 26 6.51 3.94 13.33
N LEU A 27 6.58 2.70 13.80
CA LEU A 27 7.54 2.31 14.82
C LEU A 27 8.83 1.91 14.12
N THR A 28 9.95 2.34 14.66
CA THR A 28 11.28 1.97 14.19
C THR A 28 12.09 1.33 15.32
N THR A 29 13.26 0.80 14.97
CA THR A 29 14.07 -0.07 15.82
C THR A 29 15.37 0.56 16.29
N GLY A 30 15.78 1.69 15.70
CA GLY A 30 17.06 2.37 15.91
C GLY A 30 18.02 2.24 14.73
N ASP A 31 17.83 1.25 13.84
CA ASP A 31 18.70 0.96 12.70
C ASP A 31 17.97 1.04 11.35
N ASP A 32 16.75 1.57 11.33
CA ASP A 32 15.90 1.62 10.16
C ASP A 32 16.28 2.76 9.19
N HIS A 33 16.06 2.50 7.91
CA HIS A 33 16.06 3.55 6.90
C HIS A 33 14.64 3.99 6.59
N ILE A 34 14.44 5.30 6.54
CA ILE A 34 13.17 5.94 6.24
C ILE A 34 13.20 6.46 4.81
N VAL A 35 12.15 6.17 4.05
CA VAL A 35 11.87 6.70 2.72
C VAL A 35 10.66 7.63 2.79
N LEU A 36 10.81 8.86 2.32
CA LEU A 36 9.70 9.79 2.12
C LEU A 36 9.46 9.99 0.63
N GLY A 37 8.20 10.02 0.20
CA GLY A 37 7.79 10.33 -1.17
C GLY A 37 6.97 11.60 -1.25
N THR A 38 7.05 12.32 -2.37
CA THR A 38 6.31 13.57 -2.57
C THR A 38 5.34 13.53 -3.76
N HIS A 39 4.38 14.46 -3.79
CA HIS A 39 3.41 14.60 -4.89
C HIS A 39 4.09 14.80 -6.24
N ASP A 40 5.21 15.53 -6.28
CA ASP A 40 5.99 15.79 -7.50
C ASP A 40 6.91 14.63 -7.91
N GLY A 41 6.79 13.48 -7.25
CA GLY A 41 7.57 12.29 -7.59
C GLY A 41 9.03 12.37 -7.18
N MET A 42 9.34 13.17 -6.15
CA MET A 42 10.62 13.13 -5.46
C MET A 42 10.58 12.11 -4.32
N THR A 43 11.75 11.62 -3.91
CA THR A 43 11.87 10.78 -2.73
C THR A 43 13.23 10.94 -2.07
N ILE A 44 13.29 10.83 -0.76
CA ILE A 44 14.56 10.78 -0.01
C ILE A 44 14.58 9.51 0.82
N ARG A 45 15.75 8.88 0.90
CA ARG A 45 16.05 7.82 1.86
C ARG A 45 17.11 8.34 2.82
N PHE A 46 16.90 8.22 4.12
CA PHE A 46 17.89 8.57 5.13
C PHE A 46 17.88 7.55 6.27
N ASP A 47 18.95 7.53 7.04
CA ASP A 47 19.11 6.70 8.23
C ASP A 47 18.39 7.37 9.41
N GLU A 48 17.58 6.62 10.17
CA GLU A 48 16.81 7.19 11.26
C GLU A 48 17.67 7.83 12.36
N ASN A 49 18.92 7.41 12.54
CA ASN A 49 19.85 7.98 13.52
C ASN A 49 20.22 9.45 13.23
N GLN A 50 19.89 9.96 12.04
CA GLN A 50 19.96 11.39 11.72
C GLN A 50 18.83 12.22 12.38
N VAL A 51 17.89 11.56 13.04
CA VAL A 51 16.79 12.14 13.81
C VAL A 51 17.03 11.82 15.28
N ARG A 52 17.38 12.84 16.07
CA ARG A 52 17.46 12.69 17.52
C ARG A 52 16.08 12.44 18.11
N SER A 53 16.01 11.61 19.14
CA SER A 53 14.79 11.44 19.94
C SER A 53 14.39 12.78 20.58
N MET A 54 13.10 13.07 20.57
CA MET A 54 12.52 14.31 21.10
C MET A 54 11.26 14.02 21.92
N GLY A 55 10.90 14.94 22.79
CA GLY A 55 9.62 14.87 23.50
C GLY A 55 8.42 15.07 22.57
N ARG A 56 7.26 14.59 23.01
CA ARG A 56 5.99 14.67 22.26
C ARG A 56 5.56 16.08 21.87
N ALA A 57 5.77 17.08 22.72
CA ALA A 57 5.44 18.47 22.43
C ALA A 57 6.49 19.18 21.57
N SER A 58 7.19 18.45 20.69
CA SER A 58 8.17 19.02 19.75
C SER A 58 7.56 19.17 18.36
N ARG A 59 8.17 20.04 17.53
CA ARG A 59 7.79 20.24 16.12
C ARG A 59 8.38 19.19 15.17
N GLY A 60 9.28 18.34 15.66
CA GLY A 60 10.05 17.43 14.81
C GLY A 60 11.20 18.10 14.06
N VAL A 61 11.74 17.39 13.07
CA VAL A 61 12.82 17.87 12.18
C VAL A 61 12.46 17.59 10.72
N ARG A 62 13.03 18.38 9.80
CA ARG A 62 12.69 18.29 8.36
C ARG A 62 13.15 17.00 7.70
N GLY A 63 12.25 16.09 7.31
CA GLY A 63 12.63 14.87 6.57
C GLY A 63 13.17 15.11 5.15
N ILE A 64 12.44 15.89 4.35
CA ILE A 64 12.78 16.24 2.96
C ILE A 64 12.57 17.73 2.71
N LYS A 65 13.43 18.34 1.87
CA LYS A 65 13.22 19.71 1.38
C LYS A 65 12.24 19.70 0.21
N LEU A 66 11.03 20.18 0.47
CA LEU A 66 9.96 20.30 -0.51
C LEU A 66 10.18 21.50 -1.43
N ARG A 67 9.75 21.35 -2.69
CA ARG A 67 9.63 22.46 -3.64
C ARG A 67 8.34 23.25 -3.36
N SER A 68 8.19 24.39 -4.02
CA SER A 68 6.95 25.16 -3.91
C SER A 68 5.77 24.34 -4.45
N GLY A 69 4.69 24.26 -3.66
CA GLY A 69 3.49 23.47 -4.01
C GLY A 69 3.63 21.96 -3.90
N ASP A 70 4.75 21.44 -3.42
CA ASP A 70 4.95 20.00 -3.19
C ASP A 70 4.63 19.64 -1.73
N ALA A 71 4.23 18.39 -1.50
CA ALA A 71 3.95 17.85 -0.17
C ALA A 71 4.40 16.38 -0.08
N VAL A 72 4.67 15.92 1.14
CA VAL A 72 4.94 14.50 1.41
C VAL A 72 3.62 13.74 1.32
N VAL A 73 3.63 12.62 0.60
CA VAL A 73 2.44 11.77 0.39
C VAL A 73 2.50 10.46 1.15
N ASP A 74 3.70 9.98 1.46
CA ASP A 74 3.86 8.70 2.14
C ASP A 74 5.23 8.61 2.82
N MET A 75 5.28 7.78 3.87
CA MET A 75 6.47 7.37 4.58
C MET A 75 6.57 5.85 4.57
N VAL A 76 7.74 5.34 4.24
CA VAL A 76 8.01 3.90 4.10
C VAL A 76 9.28 3.55 4.84
N ILE A 77 9.23 2.49 5.66
CA ILE A 77 10.44 1.87 6.22
C ILE A 77 11.04 0.92 5.20
N VAL A 78 12.36 0.95 5.04
CA VAL A 78 13.07 0.07 4.11
C VAL A 78 13.08 -1.35 4.66
N GLU A 79 12.39 -2.25 3.96
CA GLU A 79 12.44 -3.69 4.23
C GLU A 79 13.45 -4.38 3.29
N GLU A 80 14.14 -5.43 3.76
CA GLU A 80 15.04 -6.21 2.92
C GLU A 80 14.30 -6.84 1.73
N LYS A 81 14.90 -6.82 0.53
CA LYS A 81 14.33 -7.40 -0.72
C LYS A 81 12.98 -6.82 -1.14
N ALA A 82 12.49 -5.77 -0.49
CA ALA A 82 11.28 -5.08 -0.91
C ALA A 82 11.55 -4.11 -2.07
N ALA A 83 10.50 -3.86 -2.85
CA ALA A 83 10.47 -2.82 -3.86
C ALA A 83 9.61 -1.66 -3.38
N LEU A 84 9.91 -0.45 -3.82
CA LEU A 84 9.04 0.71 -3.66
C LEU A 84 8.01 0.72 -4.78
N PHE A 85 6.77 0.41 -4.44
CA PHE A 85 5.62 0.68 -5.29
C PHE A 85 5.34 2.18 -5.30
N THR A 86 4.99 2.74 -6.45
CA THR A 86 4.57 4.14 -6.58
C THR A 86 3.47 4.23 -7.63
N VAL A 87 2.40 4.94 -7.28
CA VAL A 87 1.26 5.16 -8.18
C VAL A 87 0.84 6.63 -8.21
N CYS A 88 0.44 7.08 -9.38
CA CYS A 88 -0.03 8.44 -9.66
C CYS A 88 -1.55 8.46 -9.90
N GLU A 89 -2.15 9.65 -9.74
CA GLU A 89 -3.59 9.88 -9.79
C GLU A 89 -4.26 9.42 -11.09
N ASN A 90 -3.55 9.40 -12.23
CA ASN A 90 -4.13 8.98 -13.52
C ASN A 90 -3.98 7.47 -13.79
N GLY A 91 -3.68 6.66 -12.78
CA GLY A 91 -3.60 5.20 -12.91
C GLY A 91 -2.29 4.67 -13.48
N TYR A 92 -1.23 5.50 -13.47
CA TYR A 92 0.12 5.10 -13.88
C TYR A 92 1.00 4.87 -12.66
N GLY A 93 1.90 3.89 -12.75
CA GLY A 93 2.79 3.57 -11.66
C GLY A 93 3.80 2.50 -12.02
N LYS A 94 4.56 2.07 -11.03
CA LYS A 94 5.61 1.05 -11.17
C LYS A 94 6.04 0.55 -9.80
N ARG A 95 6.82 -0.53 -9.78
CA ARG A 95 7.69 -0.85 -8.66
C ARG A 95 9.15 -0.67 -9.06
N THR A 96 9.97 -0.27 -8.11
CA THR A 96 11.42 -0.16 -8.27
C THR A 96 12.08 -0.71 -7.03
N GLY A 97 13.07 -1.60 -7.16
CA GLY A 97 13.75 -2.19 -5.99
C GLY A 97 14.37 -1.10 -5.11
N LEU A 98 14.27 -1.27 -3.78
CA LEU A 98 14.73 -0.28 -2.80
C LEU A 98 16.25 -0.02 -2.88
N GLU A 99 17.02 -0.97 -3.42
CA GLU A 99 18.45 -0.83 -3.71
C GLU A 99 18.77 0.32 -4.68
N ASN A 100 17.80 0.72 -5.52
CA ASN A 100 17.96 1.85 -6.44
C ASN A 100 17.91 3.21 -5.73
N TYR A 101 17.47 3.24 -4.47
CA TYR A 101 17.33 4.44 -3.65
C TYR A 101 18.47 4.48 -2.65
N ARG A 102 19.59 5.09 -3.06
CA ARG A 102 20.73 5.32 -2.17
C ARG A 102 20.35 6.18 -0.97
N SER A 103 21.00 5.96 0.16
CA SER A 103 20.88 6.83 1.33
C SER A 103 21.40 8.24 1.02
N GLN A 104 20.79 9.24 1.65
CA GLN A 104 21.12 10.66 1.59
C GLN A 104 21.02 11.27 3.00
N SER A 105 21.58 12.46 3.17
CA SER A 105 21.34 13.25 4.39
C SER A 105 19.90 13.73 4.45
N ARG A 106 19.27 13.59 5.62
CA ARG A 106 17.93 14.11 5.90
C ARG A 106 17.85 15.61 5.58
N GLY A 107 16.70 16.05 5.07
CA GLY A 107 16.46 17.45 4.70
C GLY A 107 17.00 17.83 3.32
N GLY A 108 17.57 16.89 2.57
CA GLY A 108 17.90 17.06 1.15
C GLY A 108 16.66 17.14 0.26
N VAL A 109 16.84 17.48 -1.02
CA VAL A 109 15.77 17.56 -2.03
C VAL A 109 15.29 16.18 -2.51
N GLY A 110 16.06 15.13 -2.21
CA GLY A 110 15.77 13.76 -2.66
C GLY A 110 16.19 13.47 -4.11
N LEU A 111 15.89 12.26 -4.57
CA LEU A 111 16.06 11.77 -5.93
C LEU A 111 14.73 11.71 -6.65
N LYS A 112 14.77 11.72 -7.98
CA LYS A 112 13.56 11.50 -8.79
C LYS A 112 13.10 10.04 -8.66
N ASN A 113 11.88 9.85 -8.14
CA ASN A 113 11.23 8.54 -7.97
C ASN A 113 10.41 8.15 -9.20
N ILE A 114 9.65 9.09 -9.76
CA ILE A 114 8.82 8.89 -10.96
C ILE A 114 8.64 10.24 -11.67
N LYS A 115 8.44 10.22 -13.00
CA LYS A 115 8.12 11.43 -13.77
C LYS A 115 6.62 11.73 -13.70
N THR A 116 6.23 12.77 -12.95
CA THR A 116 4.86 13.28 -12.86
C THR A 116 4.52 14.21 -14.02
N THR A 117 4.28 13.63 -15.20
CA THR A 117 3.81 14.38 -16.39
C THR A 117 2.30 14.56 -16.36
N ALA A 118 1.74 15.37 -17.27
CA ALA A 118 0.28 15.49 -17.44
C ALA A 118 -0.42 14.14 -17.62
N ARG A 119 0.26 13.17 -18.27
CA ARG A 119 -0.24 11.80 -18.43
C ARG A 119 -0.40 11.08 -17.08
N ASN A 120 0.60 11.20 -16.22
CA ASN A 120 0.66 10.48 -14.95
C ASN A 120 -0.15 11.17 -13.85
N GLY A 121 -0.11 12.50 -13.83
CA GLY A 121 -0.54 13.31 -12.69
C GLY A 121 0.44 13.20 -11.51
N LYS A 122 0.01 13.71 -10.36
CA LYS A 122 0.77 13.66 -9.09
C LYS A 122 0.81 12.25 -8.50
N VAL A 123 1.83 11.99 -7.68
CA VAL A 123 1.91 10.75 -6.89
C VAL A 123 0.83 10.77 -5.81
N VAL A 124 0.23 9.60 -5.58
CA VAL A 124 -0.84 9.37 -4.60
C VAL A 124 -0.39 8.50 -3.44
N ALA A 125 0.45 7.49 -3.69
CA ALA A 125 0.91 6.58 -2.64
C ALA A 125 2.25 5.94 -2.97
N LEU A 126 3.00 5.58 -1.93
CA LEU A 126 4.19 4.74 -2.00
C LEU A 126 4.12 3.62 -0.98
N LYS A 127 4.44 2.39 -1.37
CA LYS A 127 4.43 1.24 -0.44
C LYS A 127 5.68 0.39 -0.61
N ALA A 128 6.33 0.00 0.49
CA ALA A 128 7.29 -1.10 0.46
C ALA A 128 6.50 -2.38 0.23
N VAL A 129 6.76 -3.06 -0.88
CA VAL A 129 6.03 -4.24 -1.31
C VAL A 129 6.97 -5.39 -1.61
N GLN A 130 6.54 -6.59 -1.27
CA GLN A 130 7.23 -7.85 -1.53
C GLN A 130 6.50 -8.65 -2.60
N SER A 131 7.19 -9.60 -3.23
CA SER A 131 6.69 -10.31 -4.42
C SER A 131 5.33 -11.00 -4.29
N LYS A 132 4.92 -11.36 -3.07
CA LYS A 132 3.62 -12.02 -2.80
C LYS A 132 2.50 -11.03 -2.45
N ASP A 133 2.80 -9.75 -2.27
CA ASP A 133 1.80 -8.77 -1.87
C ASP A 133 0.80 -8.52 -3.00
N ASP A 134 -0.42 -8.17 -2.59
CA ASP A 134 -1.40 -7.57 -3.47
C ASP A 134 -1.52 -6.08 -3.16
N LEU A 135 -2.03 -5.32 -4.11
CA LEU A 135 -2.37 -3.91 -3.93
C LEU A 135 -3.85 -3.72 -4.10
N VAL A 136 -4.44 -2.90 -3.23
CA VAL A 136 -5.77 -2.35 -3.42
C VAL A 136 -5.64 -0.88 -3.75
N MET A 137 -6.25 -0.46 -4.86
CA MET A 137 -6.30 0.92 -5.33
C MET A 137 -7.76 1.38 -5.36
N ILE A 138 -7.98 2.63 -4.95
CA ILE A 138 -9.32 3.21 -4.83
C ILE A 138 -9.38 4.51 -5.63
N THR A 139 -10.42 4.63 -6.44
CA THR A 139 -10.69 5.84 -7.22
C THR A 139 -11.64 6.78 -6.48
N ALA A 140 -11.65 8.07 -6.86
CA ALA A 140 -12.55 9.08 -6.30
C ALA A 140 -14.03 8.70 -6.49
N SER A 141 -14.37 8.02 -7.60
CA SER A 141 -15.72 7.50 -7.85
C SER A 141 -16.10 6.29 -6.98
N GLY A 142 -15.16 5.76 -6.18
CA GLY A 142 -15.38 4.64 -5.28
C GLY A 142 -15.15 3.26 -5.91
N MET A 143 -14.52 3.20 -7.10
CA MET A 143 -14.09 1.93 -7.68
C MET A 143 -12.90 1.38 -6.88
N ILE A 144 -12.97 0.09 -6.52
CA ILE A 144 -11.90 -0.62 -5.81
C ILE A 144 -11.30 -1.64 -6.76
N ILE A 145 -9.99 -1.59 -6.97
CA ILE A 145 -9.24 -2.48 -7.84
C ILE A 145 -8.20 -3.23 -7.00
N ARG A 146 -8.17 -4.55 -7.10
CA ARG A 146 -7.10 -5.38 -6.53
C ARG A 146 -6.19 -5.87 -7.64
N THR A 147 -4.88 -5.72 -7.47
CA THR A 147 -3.87 -6.12 -8.46
C THR A 147 -2.73 -6.84 -7.75
N GLY A 148 -2.36 -8.01 -8.26
CA GLY A 148 -1.18 -8.73 -7.76
C GLY A 148 0.10 -8.01 -8.15
N LEU A 149 1.11 -8.01 -7.26
CA LEU A 149 2.35 -7.31 -7.54
C LEU A 149 3.14 -7.91 -8.71
N ASP A 150 2.94 -9.20 -8.99
CA ASP A 150 3.49 -9.91 -10.14
C ASP A 150 3.12 -9.26 -11.49
N GLN A 151 1.93 -8.65 -11.57
CA GLN A 151 1.44 -7.93 -12.76
C GLN A 151 2.09 -6.55 -12.93
N ILE A 152 2.76 -6.03 -11.90
CA ILE A 152 3.33 -4.69 -11.90
C ILE A 152 4.79 -4.76 -12.31
N ARG A 153 5.11 -4.00 -13.37
CA ARG A 153 6.45 -4.00 -13.95
C ARG A 153 7.48 -3.42 -12.98
N SER A 154 8.59 -4.13 -12.81
CA SER A 154 9.80 -3.60 -12.17
C SER A 154 10.59 -2.77 -13.17
N ILE A 155 10.79 -1.50 -12.86
CA ILE A 155 11.50 -0.54 -13.72
C ILE A 155 12.29 0.42 -12.85
N GLY A 156 13.41 0.96 -13.37
CA GLY A 156 14.18 2.00 -12.70
C GLY A 156 13.38 3.27 -12.35
N ARG A 157 13.97 4.09 -11.46
CA ARG A 157 13.32 5.24 -10.83
C ARG A 157 12.90 6.32 -11.82
N ASN A 158 13.82 6.87 -12.60
CA ASN A 158 13.58 8.05 -13.43
C ASN A 158 12.81 7.75 -14.74
N THR A 159 11.66 7.11 -14.62
CA THR A 159 10.76 6.73 -15.70
C THR A 159 9.35 7.25 -15.42
N GLN A 160 8.44 7.17 -16.39
CA GLN A 160 7.03 7.49 -16.16
C GLN A 160 6.22 6.27 -15.70
N GLY A 161 6.84 5.11 -15.49
CA GLY A 161 6.11 3.87 -15.21
C GLY A 161 5.20 3.40 -16.36
N VAL A 162 4.27 2.51 -16.02
CA VAL A 162 3.30 1.90 -16.93
C VAL A 162 1.88 2.15 -16.43
N ARG A 163 0.89 1.93 -17.29
CA ARG A 163 -0.52 2.00 -16.88
C ARG A 163 -0.85 0.79 -16.02
N LEU A 164 -1.27 1.02 -14.78
CA LEU A 164 -1.72 -0.04 -13.87
C LEU A 164 -3.21 -0.29 -14.03
N ILE A 165 -3.98 0.78 -14.17
CA ILE A 165 -5.43 0.72 -14.34
C ILE A 165 -5.91 1.71 -15.40
N LYS A 166 -7.01 1.34 -16.07
CA LYS A 166 -7.74 2.25 -16.95
C LYS A 166 -8.85 2.92 -16.14
N LEU A 167 -8.70 4.21 -15.90
CA LEU A 167 -9.71 5.02 -15.23
C LEU A 167 -10.83 5.41 -16.20
N LYS A 168 -12.01 5.66 -15.65
CA LYS A 168 -13.11 6.32 -16.38
C LYS A 168 -12.72 7.78 -16.67
N PRO A 169 -13.32 8.42 -17.68
CA PRO A 169 -13.15 9.86 -17.90
C PRO A 169 -13.43 10.64 -16.61
N ASN A 170 -12.58 11.61 -16.29
CA ASN A 170 -12.64 12.46 -15.10
C ASN A 170 -12.54 11.74 -13.73
N ASP A 171 -12.22 10.44 -13.69
CA ASP A 171 -11.93 9.73 -12.45
C ASP A 171 -10.42 9.78 -12.14
N LYS A 172 -10.08 9.70 -10.86
CA LYS A 172 -8.71 9.74 -10.36
C LYS A 172 -8.50 8.70 -9.28
N LEU A 173 -7.31 8.15 -9.20
CA LEU A 173 -6.86 7.43 -8.01
C LEU A 173 -6.67 8.41 -6.85
N VAL A 174 -7.16 8.00 -5.68
CA VAL A 174 -7.06 8.78 -4.44
C VAL A 174 -6.38 8.03 -3.32
N ALA A 175 -6.28 6.69 -3.42
CA ALA A 175 -5.58 5.88 -2.44
C ALA A 175 -5.04 4.58 -3.07
N ALA A 176 -3.97 4.05 -2.48
CA ALA A 176 -3.52 2.70 -2.71
C ALA A 176 -2.85 2.13 -1.45
N GLU A 177 -3.12 0.86 -1.15
CA GLU A 177 -2.61 0.19 0.05
C GLU A 177 -2.16 -1.23 -0.27
N LYS A 178 -1.15 -1.73 0.46
CA LYS A 178 -0.69 -3.12 0.31
C LYS A 178 -1.54 -4.07 1.14
N ILE A 179 -1.82 -5.23 0.58
CA ILE A 179 -2.38 -6.38 1.29
C ILE A 179 -1.27 -7.42 1.36
N VAL A 180 -0.79 -7.66 2.58
CA VAL A 180 0.16 -8.74 2.85
C VAL A 180 -0.55 -10.06 2.58
N ALA A 181 0.04 -10.91 1.75
CA ALA A 181 -0.46 -12.27 1.60
C ALA A 181 -0.24 -13.03 2.92
N GLU A 182 -1.33 -13.38 3.61
CA GLU A 182 -1.25 -14.34 4.71
C GLU A 182 -0.75 -15.68 4.12
N ASP A 183 0.35 -16.24 4.65
CA ASP A 183 0.73 -17.62 4.36
C ASP A 183 -0.40 -18.52 4.88
N VAL A 184 -1.32 -18.90 3.99
CA VAL A 184 -2.34 -19.90 4.30
C VAL A 184 -1.59 -21.20 4.58
N GLY A 185 -1.46 -21.53 5.86
CA GLY A 185 -0.84 -22.76 6.34
C GLY A 185 -1.30 -23.95 5.51
N ASN A 186 -0.33 -24.58 4.85
CA ASN A 186 -0.49 -25.70 3.95
C ASN A 186 -1.10 -26.91 4.67
N ALA A 187 -2.43 -27.01 4.70
CA ALA A 187 -3.11 -28.29 4.89
C ALA A 187 -2.91 -29.09 3.60
N LYS A 188 -1.81 -29.85 3.53
CA LYS A 188 -1.49 -30.82 2.47
C LYS A 188 -2.63 -31.85 2.35
N GLY A 189 -3.58 -31.59 1.47
CA GLY A 189 -4.39 -32.64 0.84
C GLY A 189 -3.59 -33.24 -0.30
N LYS A 190 -3.00 -34.42 -0.08
CA LYS A 190 -2.31 -35.21 -1.10
C LYS A 190 -3.26 -35.44 -2.30
N SER A 191 -2.86 -35.02 -3.49
CA SER A 191 -3.33 -35.62 -4.74
C SER A 191 -2.11 -36.08 -5.52
N GLY A 192 -2.01 -37.39 -5.69
CA GLY A 192 -0.90 -38.07 -6.34
C GLY A 192 -0.77 -37.74 -7.82
N SER A 193 0.47 -37.88 -8.26
CA SER A 193 0.98 -37.93 -9.63
C SER A 193 0.19 -38.86 -10.55
N ASN A 194 0.02 -38.47 -11.82
CA ASN A 194 0.56 -39.28 -12.92
C ASN A 194 0.67 -38.49 -14.23
N LYS A 195 1.79 -38.66 -14.95
CA LYS A 195 2.00 -38.16 -16.33
C LYS A 195 1.97 -39.37 -17.28
N LYS A 196 1.03 -39.34 -18.23
CA LYS A 196 0.98 -39.82 -19.65
C LYS A 196 1.67 -41.16 -20.06
N PRO A 197 1.16 -41.87 -21.09
CA PRO A 197 1.37 -41.49 -22.51
C PRO A 197 0.19 -41.81 -23.48
N GLN A 198 0.47 -41.78 -24.79
CA GLN A 198 -0.37 -41.43 -25.94
C GLN A 198 -1.19 -42.57 -26.62
N SER A 199 -2.24 -42.14 -27.35
CA SER A 199 -2.70 -42.61 -28.69
C SER A 199 -3.54 -43.90 -28.91
N LYS A 200 -4.50 -43.74 -29.84
CA LYS A 200 -5.25 -44.68 -30.74
C LYS A 200 -6.50 -45.47 -30.25
N ALA A 201 -7.61 -45.12 -30.91
CA ALA A 201 -8.65 -45.94 -31.58
C ALA A 201 -9.69 -46.84 -30.82
N LYS A 202 -10.96 -46.58 -31.20
CA LYS A 202 -12.15 -47.46 -31.44
C LYS A 202 -12.93 -48.15 -30.28
N ALA A 203 -14.21 -47.75 -30.23
CA ALA A 203 -15.45 -48.55 -30.28
C ALA A 203 -16.10 -49.21 -29.02
N LYS A 204 -17.39 -48.85 -28.86
CA LYS A 204 -18.61 -49.61 -28.45
C LYS A 204 -18.94 -49.90 -26.96
N ALA A 205 -20.20 -49.52 -26.67
CA ALA A 205 -21.26 -50.18 -25.86
C ALA A 205 -21.41 -49.90 -24.34
N LYS A 206 -22.65 -49.49 -24.00
CA LYS A 206 -23.38 -49.40 -22.69
C LYS A 206 -23.66 -50.84 -22.16
N PRO A 207 -24.16 -51.12 -20.91
CA PRO A 207 -24.79 -50.19 -19.94
C PRO A 207 -24.56 -50.41 -18.41
N GLU A 208 -25.04 -49.41 -17.65
CA GLU A 208 -25.46 -49.36 -16.22
C GLU A 208 -26.26 -50.60 -15.71
N PRO A 209 -26.44 -50.90 -14.38
CA PRO A 209 -27.01 -49.94 -13.39
C PRO A 209 -26.78 -50.10 -11.85
N LYS A 210 -27.19 -49.03 -11.13
CA LYS A 210 -27.84 -48.92 -9.79
C LYS A 210 -27.11 -49.39 -8.49
N SER A 211 -26.97 -48.48 -7.52
CA SER A 211 -27.89 -48.35 -6.37
C SER A 211 -27.49 -47.19 -5.42
N LYS A 212 -28.37 -46.87 -4.47
CA LYS A 212 -28.64 -45.54 -3.90
C LYS A 212 -27.93 -45.30 -2.55
N SER A 213 -27.57 -44.05 -2.25
CA SER A 213 -28.06 -43.29 -1.08
C SER A 213 -27.36 -41.92 -0.91
N LYS A 214 -28.17 -40.91 -0.60
CA LYS A 214 -27.83 -39.56 -0.08
C LYS A 214 -28.83 -39.32 1.09
N PRO A 215 -28.70 -38.28 1.92
CA PRO A 215 -27.51 -37.55 2.39
C PRO A 215 -27.56 -37.29 3.92
N LYS A 216 -26.46 -36.82 4.54
CA LYS A 216 -26.55 -35.92 5.71
C LYS A 216 -25.56 -34.74 5.58
N ALA A 217 -26.13 -33.54 5.56
CA ALA A 217 -25.49 -32.23 5.75
C ALA A 217 -25.27 -31.99 7.27
N LYS A 218 -24.39 -31.14 7.84
CA LYS A 218 -23.58 -29.93 7.51
C LYS A 218 -22.56 -29.79 8.72
N PRO A 219 -21.60 -28.82 8.83
CA PRO A 219 -21.74 -27.42 8.42
C PRO A 219 -20.49 -26.74 7.79
N LYS A 220 -20.70 -26.18 6.59
CA LYS A 220 -19.80 -25.20 5.91
C LYS A 220 -19.97 -23.75 6.43
N SER A 221 -20.44 -23.52 7.66
CA SER A 221 -20.98 -22.21 8.08
C SER A 221 -19.99 -21.27 8.77
N LYS A 222 -18.91 -21.75 9.40
CA LYS A 222 -17.99 -20.88 10.18
C LYS A 222 -16.99 -20.11 9.30
N ALA A 223 -16.28 -20.80 8.40
CA ALA A 223 -15.28 -20.18 7.52
C ALA A 223 -15.85 -19.09 6.56
N LYS A 224 -17.10 -19.26 6.11
CA LYS A 224 -17.77 -18.27 5.24
C LYS A 224 -18.20 -17.01 6.01
N LYS A 225 -18.46 -17.12 7.32
CA LYS A 225 -18.87 -16.00 8.17
C LYS A 225 -17.66 -15.14 8.54
N GLU A 226 -16.52 -15.77 8.78
CA GLU A 226 -15.26 -15.13 9.18
C GLU A 226 -14.60 -14.36 8.02
N LYS A 227 -14.57 -14.93 6.81
CA LYS A 227 -14.10 -14.22 5.60
C LYS A 227 -14.92 -12.96 5.29
N ARG A 228 -16.23 -13.05 5.46
CA ARG A 228 -17.17 -11.95 5.21
C ARG A 228 -17.07 -10.85 6.28
N GLN A 229 -16.72 -11.20 7.52
CA GLN A 229 -16.44 -10.25 8.59
C GLN A 229 -15.13 -9.48 8.37
N LYS A 230 -14.07 -10.15 7.92
CA LYS A 230 -12.77 -9.51 7.60
C LYS A 230 -12.85 -8.57 6.38
N GLU A 231 -13.52 -8.97 5.30
CA GLU A 231 -13.81 -8.09 4.15
C GLU A 231 -14.62 -6.86 4.59
N THR A 232 -15.56 -7.02 5.53
CA THR A 232 -16.34 -5.90 6.06
C THR A 232 -15.51 -4.94 6.92
N GLN A 233 -14.48 -5.43 7.64
CA GLN A 233 -13.58 -4.58 8.43
C GLN A 233 -12.63 -3.76 7.55
N ILE A 234 -12.05 -4.35 6.50
CA ILE A 234 -11.20 -3.63 5.55
C ILE A 234 -11.99 -2.55 4.83
N VAL A 235 -13.21 -2.87 4.37
CA VAL A 235 -14.12 -1.89 3.74
C VAL A 235 -14.53 -0.79 4.71
N LYS A 236 -14.62 -1.07 6.03
CA LYS A 236 -14.92 -0.04 7.05
C LYS A 236 -13.72 0.86 7.31
N SER A 237 -12.51 0.31 7.38
CA SER A 237 -11.26 1.07 7.52
C SER A 237 -11.05 2.01 6.33
N THR A 238 -11.13 1.49 5.11
CA THR A 238 -11.03 2.29 3.88
C THR A 238 -12.18 3.27 3.73
N LYS A 239 -13.41 2.94 4.16
CA LYS A 239 -14.50 3.94 4.20
C LYS A 239 -14.26 5.08 5.19
N HIS A 240 -13.56 4.83 6.30
CA HIS A 240 -13.24 5.88 7.26
C HIS A 240 -12.21 6.86 6.67
N GLU A 241 -11.21 6.31 5.98
CA GLU A 241 -10.18 7.06 5.25
C GLU A 241 -10.76 7.83 4.05
N ILE A 242 -11.69 7.22 3.30
CA ILE A 242 -12.45 7.89 2.22
C ILE A 242 -13.39 8.96 2.78
N ARG A 243 -13.97 8.78 3.98
CA ARG A 243 -14.82 9.80 4.61
C ARG A 243 -13.99 11.02 4.99
N ASN A 244 -12.77 10.82 5.50
CA ASN A 244 -11.82 11.91 5.70
C ASN A 244 -11.44 12.56 4.35
N SER A 245 -11.16 11.76 3.31
CA SER A 245 -10.88 12.25 1.96
C SER A 245 -12.03 13.04 1.32
N LYS A 246 -13.29 12.62 1.45
CA LYS A 246 -14.46 13.34 0.92
C LYS A 246 -14.79 14.61 1.70
N GLN A 247 -14.51 14.65 3.00
CA GLN A 247 -14.63 15.87 3.79
C GLN A 247 -13.58 16.90 3.38
N ILE A 248 -12.40 16.44 2.92
CA ILE A 248 -11.34 17.28 2.34
C ILE A 248 -11.72 17.83 0.95
N GLN A 249 -12.51 17.12 0.15
CA GLN A 249 -12.92 17.56 -1.21
C GLN A 249 -14.04 18.62 -1.24
N ASN A 250 -14.83 18.78 -0.16
CA ASN A 250 -15.92 19.76 -0.07
C ASN A 250 -15.51 21.10 0.56
N SER A 251 -14.23 21.23 0.90
CA SER A 251 -13.61 22.45 1.40
C SER A 251 -12.47 22.80 0.45
N ASN A 252 -12.31 24.07 0.10
CA ASN A 252 -11.16 24.58 -0.68
C ASN A 252 -9.84 24.37 0.09
N VAL A 253 -9.39 23.12 0.24
CA VAL A 253 -8.23 22.75 1.05
C VAL A 253 -7.10 22.37 0.10
N GLN A 254 -6.20 23.33 -0.07
CA GLN A 254 -4.85 23.08 -0.57
C GLN A 254 -4.14 22.22 0.48
N ILE A 255 -3.74 21.01 0.10
CA ILE A 255 -2.98 20.09 0.95
C ILE A 255 -1.58 20.68 1.13
N PHE A 256 -1.27 21.10 2.36
CA PHE A 256 0.04 21.65 2.72
C PHE A 256 0.88 20.64 3.54
N LYS A 257 2.16 21.00 3.59
CA LYS A 257 3.39 20.25 3.89
C LYS A 257 3.35 19.50 5.21
N THR A 258 4.18 18.47 5.40
CA THR A 258 4.29 17.85 6.73
C THR A 258 5.67 17.33 7.11
N TYR A 259 6.00 17.58 8.36
CA TYR A 259 6.91 16.83 9.21
C TYR A 259 6.55 15.34 9.31
N CYS A 260 7.60 14.54 9.46
CA CYS A 260 7.56 13.09 9.61
C CYS A 260 7.83 12.77 11.08
N PHE A 261 6.93 12.04 11.75
CA PHE A 261 7.11 11.64 13.14
C PHE A 261 7.56 10.17 13.22
N VAL A 262 8.74 9.97 13.79
CA VAL A 262 9.34 8.66 14.10
C VAL A 262 9.36 8.56 15.62
N ILE A 263 8.79 7.49 16.18
CA ILE A 263 8.71 7.25 17.63
C ILE A 263 9.78 6.25 18.02
#